data_AF-A0A8K0D280-F1
#
_entry.id   AF-A0A8K0D280-F1
#
_cell.length_a   1.000
_cell.length_b   1.000
_cell.length_c   1.000
_cell.angle_alpha   90.00
_cell.angle_beta   90.00
_cell.angle_gamma   90.00
#
_symmetry.space_group_name_H-M   'P 1'
#
loop_
_entity.id
_entity.type
_entity.pdbx_description
1 polymer ?
#
loop_
_entity_poly.entity_id
_entity_poly.type
_entity_poly.pdbx_seq_one_letter_code
_entity_poly.pdbx_strand_id
1 'polypeptide(L)'
;MKFFLWFSSLALVVMSVQGQAPSVTPIKCERPNEVFQCGSACQNECATLGKPCPIVNKRCNNGCYCISGYARDSSGICIPERNCVLQTHL
;
A
#
# COMPACT_ATOMS: atom_id res chain seq x y z
N MET A 1 16.69 -35.36 30.52
CA MET A 1 17.67 -36.03 31.39
C MET A 1 19.03 -35.94 30.71
N LYS A 2 20.02 -35.26 31.33
CA LYS A 2 21.43 -35.01 30.88
C LYS A 2 21.54 -34.10 29.64
N PHE A 3 21.85 -32.82 29.73
CA PHE A 3 23.16 -32.26 30.11
C PHE A 3 22.96 -30.84 30.71
N PHE A 4 22.70 -30.78 32.01
CA PHE A 4 22.81 -29.56 32.82
C PHE A 4 24.00 -29.75 33.77
N LEU A 5 25.22 -29.94 33.25
CA LEU A 5 26.42 -30.06 34.08
C LEU A 5 27.67 -29.60 33.32
N TRP A 6 27.84 -28.29 33.22
CA TRP A 6 29.13 -27.60 33.42
C TRP A 6 28.90 -26.09 33.54
N PHE A 7 28.30 -25.66 34.65
CA PHE A 7 28.41 -24.26 35.08
C PHE A 7 29.83 -24.07 35.62
N SER A 8 30.77 -23.69 34.75
CA SER A 8 32.09 -23.20 35.13
C SER A 8 32.09 -21.68 35.02
N SER A 9 32.47 -21.05 36.12
CA SER A 9 32.37 -19.63 36.46
C SER A 9 33.01 -18.67 35.44
N LEU A 10 32.49 -17.43 35.41
CA LEU A 10 32.99 -16.24 34.71
C LEU A 10 32.83 -16.20 33.18
N ALA A 11 31.62 -15.88 32.72
CA ALA A 11 31.46 -14.97 31.59
C ALA A 11 30.14 -14.20 31.74
N LEU A 12 30.24 -12.94 32.14
CA LEU A 12 29.18 -11.94 31.99
C LEU A 12 28.87 -11.80 30.50
N VAL A 13 27.93 -12.59 29.98
CA VAL A 13 27.38 -12.34 28.66
C VAL A 13 25.87 -12.37 28.79
N VAL A 14 25.36 -11.18 29.10
CA VAL A 14 24.01 -10.69 28.78
C VAL A 14 23.32 -11.58 27.75
N MET A 15 22.30 -12.34 28.19
CA MET A 15 21.40 -13.03 27.27
C MET A 15 20.81 -11.95 26.36
N SER A 16 21.17 -12.03 25.09
CA SER A 16 20.91 -11.02 24.07
C SER A 16 19.42 -10.76 23.98
N VAL A 17 18.99 -9.55 24.35
CA VAL A 17 17.70 -9.01 23.96
C VAL A 17 17.69 -9.01 22.43
N GLN A 18 17.01 -9.97 21.82
CA GLN A 18 16.80 -10.00 20.38
C GLN A 18 15.85 -8.84 20.06
N GLY A 19 16.42 -7.67 19.77
CA GLY A 19 15.69 -6.52 19.26
C GLY A 19 15.14 -6.87 17.89
N GLN A 20 13.90 -7.34 17.84
CA GLN A 20 13.16 -7.40 16.59
C GLN A 20 12.76 -5.97 16.22
N ALA A 21 13.48 -5.36 15.28
CA ALA A 21 12.99 -4.17 14.62
C ALA A 21 11.60 -4.48 14.02
N PRO A 22 10.61 -3.57 14.12
CA PRO A 22 9.35 -3.78 13.43
C PRO A 22 9.63 -3.93 11.94
N SER A 23 9.15 -5.02 11.33
CA SER A 23 9.26 -5.21 9.89
C SER A 23 8.43 -4.13 9.21
N VAL A 24 9.09 -3.06 8.74
CA VAL A 24 8.48 -2.09 7.82
C VAL A 24 8.31 -2.79 6.49
N THR A 25 7.20 -3.51 6.32
CA THR A 25 6.83 -4.04 5.02
C THR A 25 6.52 -2.86 4.12
N PRO A 26 7.21 -2.69 2.98
CA PRO A 26 6.87 -1.64 2.04
C PRO A 26 5.42 -1.82 1.61
N ILE A 27 4.62 -0.75 1.68
CA ILE A 27 3.23 -0.79 1.23
C ILE A 27 3.25 -1.10 -0.27
N LYS A 28 2.73 -2.28 -0.62
CA LYS A 28 2.58 -2.71 -2.00
C LYS A 28 1.10 -2.65 -2.33
N CYS A 29 0.78 -2.06 -3.48
CA CYS A 29 -0.56 -2.11 -4.01
C CYS A 29 -0.83 -3.50 -4.61
N GLU A 30 -1.92 -4.12 -4.18
CA GLU A 30 -2.25 -5.50 -4.53
C GLU A 30 -3.12 -5.61 -5.78
N ARG A 31 -3.86 -4.56 -6.12
CA ARG A 31 -4.77 -4.57 -7.27
C ARG A 31 -3.99 -4.24 -8.54
N PRO A 32 -4.44 -4.72 -9.71
CA PRO A 32 -3.75 -4.44 -10.95
C PRO A 32 -3.85 -2.96 -11.33
N ASN A 33 -2.86 -2.48 -12.08
CA ASN A 33 -2.82 -1.15 -12.69
C ASN A 33 -2.89 0.02 -11.70
N GLU A 34 -2.35 -0.16 -10.50
CA GLU A 34 -2.20 0.90 -9.51
C GLU A 34 -0.78 0.94 -8.94
N VAL A 35 -0.36 2.12 -8.49
CA VAL A 35 0.97 2.36 -7.94
C VAL A 35 0.84 3.10 -6.61
N PHE A 36 1.70 2.76 -5.64
CA PHE A 36 1.77 3.48 -4.39
C PHE A 36 2.50 4.81 -4.62
N GLN A 37 1.79 5.91 -4.47
CA GLN A 37 2.34 7.24 -4.67
C GLN A 37 1.64 8.27 -3.78
N CYS A 38 2.24 9.47 -3.71
CA CYS A 38 1.64 10.62 -3.06
C CYS A 38 0.83 11.40 -4.11
N GLY A 39 -0.51 11.33 -4.05
CA GLY A 39 -1.40 11.83 -5.08
C GLY A 39 -2.41 12.88 -4.61
N SER A 40 -3.38 13.18 -5.49
CA SER A 40 -4.44 14.16 -5.24
C SER A 40 -5.46 13.66 -4.19
N ALA A 41 -6.31 14.55 -3.71
CA ALA A 41 -7.41 14.19 -2.80
C ALA A 41 -8.41 13.22 -3.42
N CYS A 42 -8.68 13.37 -4.72
CA CYS A 42 -9.55 12.47 -5.48
C CYS A 42 -8.71 11.42 -6.23
N GLN A 43 -9.27 10.23 -6.41
CA GLN A 43 -8.73 9.26 -7.37
C GLN A 43 -9.35 9.46 -8.75
N ASN A 44 -8.70 8.92 -9.78
CA ASN A 44 -9.30 8.83 -11.10
C ASN A 44 -10.31 7.67 -11.09
N GLU A 45 -11.60 7.98 -11.20
CA GLU A 45 -12.69 7.01 -11.08
C GLU A 45 -13.59 7.08 -12.31
N CYS A 46 -14.09 5.94 -12.78
CA CYS A 46 -14.98 5.89 -13.95
C CYS A 46 -16.25 6.75 -13.74
N ALA A 47 -16.78 6.81 -12.51
CA ALA A 47 -17.99 7.58 -12.18
C ALA A 47 -17.80 9.11 -12.28
N THR A 48 -16.55 9.58 -12.19
CA THR A 48 -16.20 11.02 -12.19
C THR A 48 -15.18 11.36 -13.27
N LEU A 49 -14.97 10.47 -14.24
CA LEU A 49 -13.96 10.62 -15.28
C LEU A 49 -14.15 11.95 -16.04
N GLY A 50 -13.06 12.72 -16.18
CA GLY A 50 -13.06 14.03 -16.81
C GLY A 50 -13.62 15.17 -15.95
N LYS A 51 -14.14 14.90 -14.74
CA LYS A 51 -14.54 15.96 -13.80
C LYS A 51 -13.33 16.39 -12.96
N PRO A 52 -13.16 17.70 -12.72
CA PRO A 52 -12.08 18.17 -11.86
C PRO A 52 -12.31 17.74 -10.42
N CYS A 53 -11.23 17.42 -9.70
CA CYS A 53 -11.31 17.19 -8.25
C CYS A 53 -11.62 18.52 -7.54
N PRO A 54 -12.74 18.64 -6.81
CA PRO A 54 -13.11 19.88 -6.13
C PRO A 54 -12.25 20.17 -4.89
N ILE A 55 -11.47 19.18 -4.44
CA ILE A 55 -10.66 19.24 -3.22
C ILE A 55 -9.22 19.55 -3.60
N VAL A 56 -8.71 20.69 -3.15
CA VAL A 56 -7.29 21.03 -3.25
C VAL A 56 -6.60 20.69 -1.94
N ASN A 57 -5.68 19.73 -2.00
CA ASN A 57 -4.94 19.26 -0.84
C ASN A 57 -3.69 20.12 -0.58
N LYS A 58 -3.44 20.48 0.70
CA LYS A 58 -2.20 21.20 1.11
C LYS A 58 -0.95 20.32 1.02
N ARG A 59 -1.13 19.00 1.17
CA ARG A 59 -0.11 17.95 1.02
C ARG A 59 -0.75 16.78 0.27
N CYS A 60 0.01 16.07 -0.53
CA CYS A 60 -0.49 14.89 -1.24
C CYS A 60 -0.83 13.75 -0.26
N ASN A 61 -1.79 12.93 -0.67
CA ASN A 61 -2.23 11.77 0.09
C ASN A 61 -1.45 10.55 -0.38
N ASN A 62 -0.82 9.82 0.54
CA ASN A 62 -0.18 8.56 0.20
C ASN A 62 -1.27 7.49 0.02
N GLY A 63 -1.22 6.79 -1.11
CA GLY A 63 -2.19 5.74 -1.41
C GLY A 63 -1.88 5.00 -2.70
N CYS A 64 -2.72 4.02 -3.01
CA CYS A 64 -2.68 3.31 -4.28
C CYS A 64 -3.56 4.03 -5.30
N TYR A 65 -2.92 4.60 -6.32
CA TYR A 65 -3.57 5.37 -7.39
C TYR A 65 -3.50 4.59 -8.70
N CYS A 66 -4.55 4.66 -9.51
CA CYS A 66 -4.50 4.11 -10.86
C CYS A 66 -3.35 4.75 -11.66
N ILE A 67 -2.65 3.93 -12.43
CA ILE A 67 -1.60 4.42 -13.34
C ILE A 67 -2.23 5.24 -14.48
N SER A 68 -1.40 6.00 -15.19
CA SER A 68 -1.85 6.86 -16.29
C SER A 68 -2.67 6.09 -17.35
N GLY A 69 -3.81 6.64 -17.76
CA GLY A 69 -4.75 6.04 -18.71
C GLY A 69 -5.69 4.98 -18.12
N TYR A 70 -5.70 4.82 -16.79
CA TYR A 70 -6.60 3.93 -16.07
C TYR A 70 -7.43 4.70 -15.04
N ALA A 71 -8.68 4.26 -14.86
CA ALA A 71 -9.59 4.78 -13.85
C ALA A 71 -10.23 3.63 -13.07
N ARG A 72 -10.53 3.89 -11.79
CA ARG A 72 -11.10 2.90 -10.88
C ARG A 72 -12.59 2.73 -11.15
N ASP A 73 -13.02 1.51 -11.40
CA ASP A 73 -14.43 1.19 -11.59
C ASP A 73 -15.16 0.98 -10.25
N SER A 74 -16.46 0.65 -10.32
CA SER A 74 -17.28 0.39 -9.13
C SER A 74 -16.89 -0.88 -8.38
N SER A 75 -16.19 -1.83 -9.03
CA SER A 75 -15.59 -2.99 -8.36
C SER A 75 -14.32 -2.61 -7.59
N GLY A 76 -13.80 -1.40 -7.83
CA GLY A 76 -12.59 -0.85 -7.25
C GLY A 76 -11.33 -1.19 -8.03
N ILE A 77 -11.41 -1.79 -9.22
CA ILE A 77 -10.25 -2.15 -10.04
C ILE A 77 -9.94 -1.02 -11.02
N CYS A 78 -8.65 -0.71 -11.18
CA CYS A 78 -8.19 0.22 -12.22
C CYS A 78 -8.26 -0.46 -13.59
N ILE A 79 -9.18 -0.01 -14.43
CA ILE A 79 -9.39 -0.46 -15.80
C ILE A 79 -8.99 0.64 -16.80
N PRO A 80 -8.67 0.33 -18.07
CA PRO A 80 -8.40 1.35 -19.07
C PRO A 80 -9.58 2.33 -19.15
N GLU A 81 -9.31 3.65 -19.16
CA GLU A 81 -10.37 4.69 -19.16
C GLU A 81 -11.40 4.49 -20.28
N ARG A 82 -10.96 4.01 -21.45
CA ARG A 82 -11.84 3.66 -22.58
C ARG A 82 -12.92 2.62 -22.24
N ASN A 83 -12.69 1.78 -21.23
CA ASN A 83 -13.65 0.77 -20.78
C ASN A 83 -14.68 1.35 -19.81
N CYS A 84 -14.44 2.52 -19.20
CA CYS A 84 -15.44 3.18 -18.34
C CYS A 84 -16.70 3.57 -19.13
N VAL A 85 -16.54 3.98 -20.38
CA VAL A 85 -17.64 4.42 -21.27
C VAL A 85 -18.61 3.26 -21.60
N LEU A 86 -18.15 2.02 -21.47
CA LEU A 86 -18.97 0.82 -21.65
C LEU A 86 -19.77 0.46 -20.38
N GLN A 87 -19.38 0.97 -19.21
CA GLN A 87 -20.05 0.69 -17.94
C GLN A 87 -21.25 1.61 -17.68
N THR A 88 -21.33 2.77 -18.34
CA THR A 88 -22.46 3.73 -18.17
C THR A 88 -23.73 3.34 -18.94
N HIS A 89 -23.73 2.19 -19.63
CA HIS A 89 -24.87 1.67 -20.41
C HIS A 89 -25.35 0.28 -19.93
N LEU A 90 -24.92 -0.16 -18.75
CA LEU A 90 -25.40 -1.37 -18.08
C LEU A 90 -26.20 -1.01 -16.82
#